data_AF-A0A9W6MP63-F1
#
_entry.id   AF-A0A9W6MP63-F1
#
_cell.length_a   1.000
_cell.length_b   1.000
_cell.length_c   1.000
_cell.angle_alpha   90.00
_cell.angle_beta   90.00
_cell.angle_gamma   90.00
#
_symmetry.space_group_name_H-M   'P 1'
#
loop_
_entity.id
_entity.type
_entity.pdbx_description
1 polymer ?
#
loop_
_entity_poly.entity_id
_entity_poly.type
_entity_poly.pdbx_seq_one_letter_code
_entity_poly.pdbx_strand_id
1 'polypeptide(L)'
;MKIPFAVWSAVIALCVYGALVALAYRDFGYLDPLPQRALQIGGVWLALVVLAAIFGALKKTFTSRPADIPTDVAKELDSHPE
;
A
#
# COMPACT_ATOMS: atom_id res chain seq x y z
N MET A 1 -13.95 10.65 -1.87
CA MET A 1 -13.26 9.65 -2.72
C MET A 1 -12.04 9.13 -1.95
N LYS A 2 -11.89 7.82 -1.76
CA LYS A 2 -10.72 7.24 -1.06
C LYS A 2 -9.55 7.19 -2.05
N ILE A 3 -8.52 8.00 -1.85
CA ILE A 3 -7.32 7.97 -2.70
C ILE A 3 -6.58 6.65 -2.42
N PRO A 4 -6.19 5.88 -3.47
CA PRO A 4 -5.48 4.63 -3.26
C PRO A 4 -4.14 4.87 -2.57
N PHE A 5 -3.76 3.98 -1.66
CA PHE A 5 -2.52 4.08 -0.88
C PHE A 5 -1.28 4.32 -1.77
N ALA A 6 -1.19 3.63 -2.90
CA ALA A 6 -0.10 3.80 -3.86
C ALA A 6 0.02 5.25 -4.37
N VAL A 7 -1.10 5.91 -4.64
CA VAL A 7 -1.10 7.25 -5.23
C VAL A 7 -0.69 8.31 -4.21
N TRP A 8 -1.27 8.30 -3.01
CA TRP A 8 -0.89 9.32 -2.00
C TRP A 8 0.53 9.10 -1.44
N SER A 9 0.97 7.84 -1.30
CA SER A 9 2.32 7.51 -0.85
C SER A 9 3.38 7.88 -1.91
N ALA A 10 3.05 7.80 -3.19
CA ALA A 10 3.91 8.26 -4.28
C ALA A 10 4.15 9.78 -4.20
N VAL A 11 3.11 10.56 -3.89
CA VAL A 11 3.25 12.01 -3.69
C VAL A 11 4.23 12.31 -2.56
N ILE A 12 4.11 11.60 -1.42
CA ILE A 12 5.05 11.77 -0.30
C ILE A 12 6.47 11.39 -0.72
N ALA A 13 6.67 10.27 -1.41
CA ALA A 13 7.97 9.84 -1.88
C ALA A 13 8.63 10.88 -2.80
N LEU A 14 7.84 11.48 -3.71
CA LEU A 14 8.29 12.56 -4.58
C LEU A 14 8.61 13.84 -3.79
N CYS A 15 7.81 14.20 -2.79
CA CYS A 15 8.09 15.34 -1.92
C CYS A 15 9.39 15.16 -1.12
N VAL A 16 9.63 13.96 -0.57
CA VAL A 16 10.86 13.64 0.17
C VAL A 16 12.08 13.73 -0.75
N TYR A 17 12.00 13.14 -1.95
CA TYR A 17 13.07 13.24 -2.93
C TYR A 17 13.32 14.70 -3.36
N GLY A 18 12.24 15.45 -3.66
CA GLY A 18 12.33 16.86 -4.02
C GLY A 18 12.96 17.72 -2.92
N ALA A 19 12.65 17.46 -1.64
CA ALA A 19 13.28 18.15 -0.52
C ALA A 19 14.78 17.84 -0.41
N LEU A 20 15.18 16.58 -0.59
CA LEU A 20 16.60 16.18 -0.61
C LEU A 20 17.35 16.85 -1.77
N VAL A 21 16.73 16.92 -2.94
CA VAL A 21 17.28 17.65 -4.11
C VAL A 21 17.43 19.13 -3.77
N ALA A 22 16.39 19.78 -3.24
CA ALA A 22 16.43 21.20 -2.90
C ALA A 22 17.52 21.54 -1.87
N LEU A 23 17.71 20.68 -0.86
CA LEU A 23 18.79 20.84 0.12
C LEU A 23 20.18 20.66 -0.52
N ALA A 24 20.36 19.64 -1.36
CA ALA A 24 21.61 19.39 -2.06
C ALA A 24 21.99 20.55 -3.01
N TYR A 25 21.01 21.17 -3.67
CA TYR A 25 21.24 22.36 -4.50
C TYR A 25 21.49 23.63 -3.67
N ARG A 26 20.87 23.75 -2.48
CA ARG A 26 21.07 24.90 -1.57
C ARG A 26 22.49 24.96 -1.02
N ASP A 27 23.08 23.81 -0.71
CA ASP A 27 24.38 23.73 -0.03
C ASP A 27 25.58 23.86 -0.98
N PHE A 28 25.37 24.35 -2.23
CA PHE A 28 26.37 24.68 -3.26
C PHE A 28 27.52 23.64 -3.39
N GLY A 29 27.29 22.60 -4.20
CA GLY A 29 28.39 21.80 -4.77
C GLY A 29 28.24 20.28 -4.70
N TYR A 30 27.15 19.76 -4.16
CA TYR A 30 26.97 18.30 -4.08
C TYR A 30 26.46 17.72 -5.40
N LEU A 31 27.37 17.54 -6.34
CA LEU A 31 27.21 16.64 -7.49
C LEU A 31 27.43 15.19 -6.99
N ASP A 32 26.46 14.61 -6.29
CA ASP A 32 26.52 13.21 -5.82
C ASP A 32 25.18 12.49 -6.08
N PRO A 33 25.04 11.17 -5.85
CA PRO A 33 24.36 10.23 -6.74
C PRO A 33 22.84 10.28 -6.58
N LEU A 34 22.23 11.38 -7.04
CA LEU A 34 20.80 11.56 -7.22
C LEU A 34 20.12 10.32 -7.82
N PRO A 35 20.63 9.68 -8.89
CA PRO A 35 19.99 8.48 -9.43
C PRO A 35 20.01 7.30 -8.45
N GLN A 36 21.06 7.11 -7.65
CA GLN A 36 21.14 5.99 -6.71
C GLN A 36 20.22 6.20 -5.50
N ARG A 37 20.14 7.43 -4.97
CA ARG A 37 19.18 7.79 -3.91
C ARG A 37 17.74 7.68 -4.41
N ALA A 38 17.46 8.13 -5.64
CA ALA A 38 16.16 7.98 -6.27
C ALA A 38 15.77 6.50 -6.43
N LEU A 39 16.70 5.65 -6.87
CA LEU A 39 16.51 4.19 -6.97
C LEU A 39 16.23 3.55 -5.62
N GLN A 40 16.93 3.97 -4.55
CA GLN A 40 16.68 3.47 -3.20
C GLN A 40 15.30 3.88 -2.69
N ILE A 41 14.94 5.16 -2.82
CA ILE A 41 13.64 5.69 -2.38
C ILE A 41 12.51 5.02 -3.18
N GLY A 42 12.65 4.95 -4.50
CA GLY A 42 11.69 4.29 -5.39
C GLY A 42 11.57 2.80 -5.11
N GLY A 43 12.68 2.11 -4.85
CA GLY A 43 12.71 0.68 -4.51
C GLY A 43 12.02 0.38 -3.18
N VAL A 44 12.31 1.18 -2.13
CA VAL A 44 11.63 1.08 -0.83
C VAL A 44 10.14 1.37 -0.97
N TRP A 45 9.77 2.42 -1.71
CA TRP A 45 8.37 2.75 -1.97
C TRP A 45 7.64 1.61 -2.68
N LEU A 46 8.24 1.04 -3.73
CA LEU A 46 7.64 -0.04 -4.50
C LEU A 46 7.47 -1.31 -3.65
N ALA A 47 8.46 -1.64 -2.81
CA ALA A 47 8.35 -2.73 -1.84
C ALA A 47 7.17 -2.52 -0.87
N LEU A 48 6.99 -1.30 -0.35
CA LEU A 48 5.86 -0.97 0.54
C LEU A 48 4.50 -1.08 -0.17
N VAL A 49 4.40 -0.67 -1.43
CA VAL A 49 3.18 -0.81 -2.23
C VAL A 49 2.84 -2.28 -2.44
N VAL A 50 3.83 -3.11 -2.78
CA VAL A 50 3.64 -4.56 -2.95
C VAL A 50 3.19 -5.20 -1.64
N LEU A 51 3.83 -4.87 -0.51
CA LEU A 51 3.43 -5.36 0.80
C LEU A 51 2.00 -4.94 1.14
N ALA A 52 1.64 -3.67 0.94
CA ALA A 52 0.28 -3.19 1.19
C ALA A 52 -0.76 -3.91 0.31
N ALA A 53 -0.43 -4.21 -0.94
CA ALA A 53 -1.29 -4.99 -1.83
C ALA A 53 -1.46 -6.44 -1.33
N ILE A 54 -0.38 -7.08 -0.90
CA ILE A 54 -0.41 -8.44 -0.33
C ILE A 54 -1.25 -8.46 0.95
N PHE A 55 -1.02 -7.54 1.89
CA PHE A 55 -1.82 -7.45 3.12
C PHE A 55 -3.28 -7.13 2.84
N GLY A 56 -3.56 -6.26 1.86
CA GLY A 56 -4.91 -5.97 1.41
C GLY A 56 -5.61 -7.22 0.83
N ALA A 57 -4.89 -7.99 0.01
CA ALA A 57 -5.38 -9.24 -0.55
C ALA A 57 -5.59 -10.30 0.54
N LEU A 58 -4.63 -10.51 1.45
CA LEU A 58 -4.74 -11.42 2.58
C LEU A 58 -5.94 -11.05 3.46
N LYS A 59 -6.07 -9.77 3.84
CA LYS A 59 -7.24 -9.30 4.59
C LYS A 59 -8.52 -9.64 3.84
N LYS A 60 -8.58 -9.38 2.53
CA LYS A 60 -9.74 -9.70 1.70
C LYS A 60 -10.03 -11.21 1.67
N THR A 61 -9.02 -12.06 1.60
CA THR A 61 -9.16 -13.53 1.59
C THR A 61 -9.60 -14.09 2.95
N PHE A 62 -9.12 -13.51 4.06
CA PHE A 62 -9.53 -13.93 5.41
C PHE A 62 -10.84 -13.30 5.88
N THR A 63 -11.29 -12.20 5.26
CA THR A 63 -12.60 -11.57 5.54
C THR A 63 -13.65 -11.85 4.48
N SER A 64 -13.31 -12.46 3.35
CA SER A 64 -14.31 -13.13 2.52
C SER A 64 -14.95 -14.20 3.40
N ARG A 65 -16.20 -13.95 3.79
CA ARG A 65 -17.12 -14.95 4.33
C ARG A 65 -16.88 -16.25 3.56
N PRO A 66 -16.85 -17.43 4.23
CA PRO A 66 -16.89 -18.69 3.50
C PRO A 66 -18.02 -18.56 2.48
N ALA A 67 -17.69 -18.78 1.21
CA ALA A 67 -18.64 -18.66 0.12
C ALA A 67 -19.90 -19.43 0.51
N ASP A 68 -21.00 -18.69 0.61
CA ASP A 68 -22.37 -19.16 0.66
C ASP A 68 -22.59 -20.41 1.51
N ILE A 69 -22.86 -20.22 2.81
CA ILE A 69 -23.82 -21.14 3.45
C ILE A 69 -25.08 -21.00 2.60
N PRO A 70 -25.55 -22.06 1.91
CA PRO A 70 -26.78 -21.97 1.12
C PRO A 70 -27.86 -21.38 2.01
N THR A 71 -28.61 -20.40 1.52
CA THR A 71 -29.68 -19.74 2.29
C THR A 71 -30.64 -20.74 2.94
N ASP A 72 -30.75 -21.93 2.35
CA ASP A 72 -31.52 -23.06 2.86
C ASP A 72 -30.96 -23.57 4.21
N VAL A 73 -29.65 -23.77 4.34
CA VAL A 73 -28.99 -24.23 5.58
C VAL A 73 -29.02 -23.16 6.67
N ALA A 74 -28.84 -21.89 6.30
CA ALA A 74 -28.91 -20.78 7.27
C ALA A 74 -30.32 -20.62 7.86
N LYS A 75 -31.36 -20.85 7.04
CA LYS A 75 -32.76 -20.79 7.47
C LYS A 75 -33.15 -22.00 8.31
N GLU A 76 -32.57 -23.17 8.02
CA GLU A 76 -32.80 -24.42 8.76
C GLU A 76 -32.15 -24.38 10.16
N LEU A 77 -30.95 -23.82 10.28
CA LEU A 77 -30.26 -23.61 11.56
C LEU A 77 -30.97 -22.61 12.49
N ASP A 78 -31.65 -21.60 11.92
CA ASP A 78 -32.43 -20.61 12.67
C ASP A 78 -33.77 -21.20 13.17
N SER A 79 -34.30 -22.22 12.45
CA SER A 79 -35.53 -22.92 12.82
C SER A 79 -35.32 -24.09 13.80
N HIS A 80 -34.08 -24.57 13.96
CA HIS A 80 -33.72 -25.64 14.89
C HIS A 80 -32.50 -25.23 15.72
N PRO A 81 -32.69 -24.44 16.80
CA PRO A 81 -31.64 -24.14 17.76
C PRO A 81 -31.49 -25.32 18.72
N GLU A 82 -30.73 -26.32 18.32
CA GLU A 82 -30.15 -27.32 19.23
C GLU A 82 -28.65 -27.10 19.40
#